data_AF-M7BM70-F1
#
_entry.id   AF-M7BM70-F1
#
_cell.length_a   1.000
_cell.length_b   1.000
_cell.length_c   1.000
_cell.angle_alpha   90.00
_cell.angle_beta   90.00
_cell.angle_gamma   90.00
#
_symmetry.space_group_name_H-M   'P 1'
#
loop_
_entity.id
_entity.type
_entity.pdbx_description
1 polymer ?
#
loop_
_entity_poly.entity_id
_entity_poly.type
_entity_poly.pdbx_seq_one_letter_code
_entity_poly.pdbx_strand_id
1 'polypeptide(L)'
;QGDPGPPGDPGLTDCDVMTYVRETCGCCDCEKRCGALDIVFVIDSSESIGYTNFSLEKNFVINVVSRLGSIAKDPKSETGARVGVVQYSHEGTFEAIQLNDERINSLSNFKEAVKRLEWIAGGTWTPSALQFAYNKLIKESRREKARVFAVVVTDGRHDPRDDDNNLQAFCQGDVIVNAIGIGDMFNQPDQDETLRSIACNEQQRVQKMRLFSELVAEEFIDNMEDVLCPDPQIVCPELPCQTDDRNPGNANPLIFRPMEEEVKIPFPYTKESIAQFLNSTREIQDPSTYSQLVATLAYTAENAKFATGHERQEWMDLFIDTFKIVHSEIVGDPETVLGLC
;
A
#
# COMPACT_ATOMS: atom_id res chain seq x y z
N GLN A 1 43.47 32.22 31.97
CA GLN A 1 43.17 31.21 30.94
C GLN A 1 42.29 30.17 31.62
N GLY A 2 41.09 29.92 31.08
CA GLY A 2 40.22 28.86 31.59
C GLY A 2 40.56 27.53 30.92
N ASP A 3 40.30 26.44 31.62
CA ASP A 3 40.55 25.09 31.10
C ASP A 3 39.67 24.81 29.88
N PRO A 4 40.15 23.99 28.92
CA PRO A 4 39.36 23.58 27.76
C PRO A 4 38.06 22.89 28.18
N GLY A 5 36.97 23.23 27.51
CA GLY A 5 35.67 22.59 27.72
C GLY A 5 35.69 21.08 27.37
N PRO A 6 34.70 20.31 27.86
CA PRO A 6 34.59 18.90 27.53
C PRO A 6 34.42 18.68 26.02
N PRO A 7 34.88 17.54 25.48
CA PRO A 7 34.64 17.18 24.09
C PRO A 7 33.14 17.14 23.81
N GLY A 8 32.73 17.64 22.63
CA GLY A 8 31.35 17.51 22.16
C GLY A 8 30.99 16.04 21.94
N ASP A 9 29.68 15.76 21.93
CA ASP A 9 29.17 14.40 21.71
C ASP A 9 29.66 13.85 20.36
N PRO A 10 29.92 12.52 20.28
CA PRO A 10 30.27 11.89 19.02
C PRO A 10 29.13 12.12 18.01
N GLY A 11 29.45 12.66 16.84
CA GLY A 11 28.48 12.82 15.75
C GLY A 11 27.87 11.47 15.33
N LEU A 12 26.75 11.55 14.61
CA LEU A 12 26.05 10.39 14.06
C LEU A 12 26.97 9.56 13.16
N THR A 13 26.90 8.23 13.27
CA THR A 13 27.65 7.32 12.39
C THR A 13 26.97 7.20 11.03
N ASP A 14 27.69 6.74 10.01
CA ASP A 14 27.11 6.45 8.68
C ASP A 14 25.88 5.54 8.78
N CYS A 15 25.87 4.57 9.69
CA CYS A 15 24.72 3.70 9.92
C CYS A 15 23.51 4.45 10.52
N ASP A 16 23.75 5.40 11.42
CA ASP A 16 22.70 6.23 12.01
C ASP A 16 22.10 7.17 10.97
N VAL A 17 22.93 7.73 10.09
CA VAL A 17 22.50 8.56 8.97
C VAL A 17 21.63 7.74 7.99
N MET A 18 22.06 6.54 7.62
CA MET A 18 21.29 5.69 6.71
C MET A 18 19.98 5.21 7.33
N THR A 19 19.94 4.98 8.64
CA THR A 19 18.70 4.67 9.37
C THR A 19 17.75 5.86 9.38
N TYR A 20 18.27 7.06 9.64
CA TYR A 20 17.48 8.29 9.63
C TYR A 20 16.93 8.63 8.23
N VAL A 21 17.73 8.46 7.17
CA VAL A 21 17.27 8.60 5.78
C VAL A 21 16.17 7.60 5.47
N ARG A 22 16.29 6.36 5.94
CA ARG A 22 15.24 5.34 5.79
C ARG A 22 13.94 5.73 6.48
N GLU A 23 14.00 6.30 7.68
CA GLU A 23 12.81 6.74 8.43
C GLU A 23 12.18 8.03 7.89
N THR A 24 12.98 8.88 7.23
CA THR A 24 12.55 10.25 6.84
C THR A 24 12.19 10.37 5.35
N CYS A 25 12.88 9.67 4.45
CA CYS A 25 12.80 9.94 3.01
C CYS A 25 11.84 9.03 2.22
N GLY A 26 11.34 7.91 2.76
CA GLY A 26 10.44 6.99 2.04
C GLY A 26 11.05 6.27 0.81
N CYS A 27 12.17 6.76 0.27
CA CYS A 27 12.91 6.14 -0.84
C CYS A 27 13.57 4.80 -0.46
N CYS A 28 13.66 4.50 0.84
CA CYS A 28 14.17 3.23 1.37
C CYS A 28 13.05 2.39 2.01
N ASP A 29 11.79 2.68 1.66
CA ASP A 29 10.66 1.90 2.15
C ASP A 29 10.84 0.44 1.76
N CYS A 30 10.75 -0.43 2.75
CA CYS A 30 10.86 -1.85 2.52
C CYS A 30 9.62 -2.33 1.77
N GLU A 31 9.83 -3.03 0.67
CA GLU A 31 8.75 -3.62 -0.10
C GLU A 31 8.29 -4.90 0.60
N LYS A 32 6.99 -5.00 0.88
CA LYS A 32 6.36 -6.26 1.26
C LYS A 32 6.24 -7.13 0.01
N ARG A 33 6.87 -8.30 0.02
CA ARG A 33 6.78 -9.30 -1.04
C ARG A 33 6.08 -10.55 -0.55
N CYS A 34 4.94 -10.83 -1.15
CA CYS A 34 4.23 -12.08 -0.94
C CYS A 34 4.84 -13.20 -1.79
N GLY A 35 4.63 -14.44 -1.36
CA GLY A 35 4.91 -15.62 -2.19
C GLY A 35 4.05 -15.66 -3.47
N ALA A 36 4.01 -16.81 -4.15
CA ALA A 36 3.08 -16.99 -5.27
C ALA A 36 1.63 -16.94 -4.77
N LEU A 37 0.90 -15.89 -5.15
CA LEU A 37 -0.51 -15.69 -4.79
C LEU A 37 -1.38 -15.49 -6.02
N ASP A 38 -2.51 -16.17 -6.08
CA ASP A 38 -3.55 -15.95 -7.08
C ASP A 38 -4.80 -15.43 -6.37
N ILE A 39 -5.18 -14.18 -6.62
CA ILE A 39 -6.27 -13.49 -5.91
C ILE A 39 -7.39 -13.18 -6.90
N VAL A 40 -8.60 -13.65 -6.59
CA VAL A 40 -9.78 -13.43 -7.43
C VAL A 40 -10.78 -12.60 -6.66
N PHE A 41 -11.12 -11.42 -7.19
CA PHE A 41 -12.23 -10.61 -6.70
C PHE A 41 -13.49 -10.94 -7.50
N VAL A 42 -14.61 -11.18 -6.82
CA VAL A 42 -15.94 -11.30 -7.43
C VAL A 42 -16.79 -10.16 -6.88
N ILE A 43 -17.17 -9.22 -7.74
CA ILE A 43 -17.81 -7.95 -7.37
C ILE A 43 -19.20 -7.83 -8.00
N ASP A 44 -20.12 -7.23 -7.26
CA ASP A 44 -21.55 -7.19 -7.60
C ASP A 44 -21.86 -5.91 -8.38
N SER A 45 -22.35 -6.06 -9.61
CA SER A 45 -22.71 -4.96 -10.52
C SER A 45 -24.22 -4.92 -10.76
N SER A 46 -25.01 -5.53 -9.88
CA SER A 46 -26.47 -5.55 -9.95
C SER A 46 -27.10 -4.17 -9.76
N GLU A 47 -28.40 -4.08 -10.04
CA GLU A 47 -29.15 -2.83 -9.94
C GLU A 47 -29.24 -2.32 -8.48
N SER A 48 -29.30 -3.22 -7.49
CA SER A 48 -29.41 -2.85 -6.07
C SER A 48 -28.15 -2.18 -5.52
N ILE A 49 -26.98 -2.47 -6.11
CA ILE A 49 -25.71 -1.83 -5.76
C ILE A 49 -25.73 -0.38 -6.22
N GLY A 50 -26.02 -0.15 -7.50
CA GLY A 50 -26.00 1.19 -8.11
C GLY A 50 -24.60 1.70 -8.44
N TYR A 51 -24.53 2.63 -9.39
CA TYR A 51 -23.27 3.15 -9.96
C TYR A 51 -22.25 3.67 -8.92
N THR A 52 -22.72 4.40 -7.90
CA THR A 52 -21.85 5.00 -6.88
C THR A 52 -21.21 3.93 -6.00
N ASN A 53 -21.97 2.94 -5.55
CA ASN A 53 -21.46 1.87 -4.70
C ASN A 53 -20.55 0.92 -5.50
N PHE A 54 -20.90 0.62 -6.75
CA PHE A 54 -20.04 -0.14 -7.64
C PHE A 54 -18.67 0.55 -7.85
N SER A 55 -18.65 1.89 -7.88
CA SER A 55 -17.39 2.64 -7.91
C SER A 55 -16.57 2.47 -6.63
N LEU A 56 -17.20 2.33 -5.46
CA LEU A 56 -16.53 2.02 -4.20
C LEU A 56 -15.96 0.60 -4.19
N GLU A 57 -16.69 -0.39 -4.74
CA GLU A 57 -16.18 -1.75 -4.91
C GLU A 57 -14.93 -1.79 -5.79
N LYS A 58 -14.96 -1.08 -6.94
CA LYS A 58 -13.77 -0.95 -7.80
C LYS A 58 -12.58 -0.32 -7.08
N ASN A 59 -12.83 0.74 -6.30
CA ASN A 59 -11.78 1.41 -5.54
C ASN A 59 -11.20 0.51 -4.44
N PHE A 60 -12.05 -0.29 -3.79
CA PHE A 60 -11.61 -1.29 -2.82
C PHE A 60 -10.65 -2.31 -3.45
N VAL A 61 -11.03 -2.92 -4.57
CA VAL A 61 -10.18 -3.85 -5.32
C VAL A 61 -8.83 -3.19 -5.66
N ILE A 62 -8.86 -1.96 -6.17
CA ILE A 62 -7.65 -1.20 -6.52
C ILE A 62 -6.77 -0.94 -5.30
N ASN A 63 -7.36 -0.54 -4.17
CA ASN A 63 -6.63 -0.14 -2.98
C ASN A 63 -5.98 -1.33 -2.29
N VAL A 64 -6.70 -2.44 -2.13
CA VAL A 64 -6.15 -3.69 -1.58
C VAL A 64 -4.99 -4.17 -2.43
N VAL A 65 -5.15 -4.20 -3.76
CA VAL A 65 -4.07 -4.65 -4.66
C VAL A 65 -2.88 -3.70 -4.66
N SER A 66 -3.11 -2.41 -4.40
CA SER A 66 -2.02 -1.44 -4.25
C SER A 66 -1.22 -1.67 -2.96
N ARG A 67 -1.86 -2.12 -1.89
CA ARG A 67 -1.22 -2.44 -0.61
C ARG A 67 -0.41 -3.72 -0.65
N LEU A 68 -0.84 -4.71 -1.42
CA LEU A 68 -0.11 -5.97 -1.63
C LEU A 68 1.28 -5.79 -2.28
N GLY A 69 1.61 -4.57 -2.74
CA GLY A 69 2.92 -4.26 -3.31
C GLY A 69 3.03 -4.68 -4.77
N SER A 70 3.90 -5.65 -5.06
CA SER A 70 4.20 -6.06 -6.45
C SER A 70 3.26 -7.13 -7.00
N ILE A 71 2.56 -6.76 -8.08
CA ILE A 71 1.92 -7.71 -9.01
C ILE A 71 3.02 -8.39 -9.84
N ALA A 72 2.85 -9.68 -10.12
CA ALA A 72 3.72 -10.43 -11.01
C ALA A 72 3.73 -9.80 -12.41
N LYS A 73 4.93 -9.41 -12.88
CA LYS A 73 5.11 -8.81 -14.21
C LYS A 73 4.86 -9.81 -15.35
N ASP A 74 5.16 -11.08 -15.10
CA ASP A 74 4.88 -12.19 -16.01
C ASP A 74 3.83 -13.09 -15.36
N PRO A 75 2.69 -13.36 -16.01
CA PRO A 75 1.71 -14.33 -15.56
C PRO A 75 2.25 -15.74 -15.26
N LYS A 76 3.41 -16.12 -15.82
CA LYS A 76 4.10 -17.39 -15.58
C LYS A 76 5.13 -17.33 -14.46
N SER A 77 5.35 -16.16 -13.86
CA SER A 77 6.27 -15.98 -12.74
C SER A 77 5.92 -16.94 -11.59
N GLU A 78 6.93 -17.60 -11.03
CA GLU A 78 6.78 -18.45 -9.83
C GLU A 78 6.67 -17.62 -8.54
N THR A 79 6.80 -16.30 -8.61
CA THR A 79 6.70 -15.37 -7.47
C THR A 79 5.78 -14.19 -7.78
N GLY A 80 5.28 -13.52 -6.75
CA GLY A 80 4.42 -12.33 -6.87
C GLY A 80 2.93 -12.67 -7.01
N ALA A 81 2.10 -11.65 -6.77
CA ALA A 81 0.65 -11.77 -6.80
C ALA A 81 0.11 -11.66 -8.24
N ARG A 82 -0.83 -12.51 -8.63
CA ARG A 82 -1.67 -12.35 -9.82
C ARG A 82 -3.08 -12.05 -9.36
N VAL A 83 -3.73 -11.09 -10.01
CA VAL A 83 -5.04 -10.63 -9.59
C VAL A 83 -6.02 -10.70 -10.75
N GLY A 84 -7.17 -11.29 -10.49
CA GLY A 84 -8.29 -11.36 -11.40
C GLY A 84 -9.52 -10.74 -10.77
N VAL A 85 -10.43 -10.26 -11.61
CA VAL A 85 -11.68 -9.62 -11.18
C VAL A 85 -12.79 -10.18 -12.05
N VAL A 86 -13.89 -10.59 -11.45
CA VAL A 86 -15.14 -10.91 -12.13
C VAL A 86 -16.19 -9.95 -11.62
N GLN A 87 -16.76 -9.14 -12.51
CA GLN A 87 -18.01 -8.44 -12.21
C GLN A 87 -19.20 -9.23 -12.78
N TYR A 88 -20.32 -9.20 -12.07
CA TYR A 88 -21.54 -9.88 -12.49
C TYR A 88 -22.78 -9.03 -12.25
N SER A 89 -23.86 -9.31 -12.99
CA SER A 89 -25.21 -8.85 -12.63
C SER A 89 -26.24 -9.95 -12.87
N HIS A 90 -26.94 -9.91 -14.00
CA HIS A 90 -27.96 -10.86 -14.41
C HIS A 90 -27.40 -12.04 -15.19
N GLU A 91 -28.28 -13.00 -15.51
CA GLU A 91 -27.96 -14.25 -16.23
C GLU A 91 -26.98 -14.06 -17.38
N GLY A 92 -25.87 -14.81 -17.35
CA GLY A 92 -24.86 -14.83 -18.40
C GLY A 92 -24.02 -13.56 -18.54
N THR A 93 -24.20 -12.56 -17.66
CA THR A 93 -23.48 -11.28 -17.76
C THR A 93 -22.32 -11.25 -16.78
N PHE A 94 -21.19 -11.80 -17.23
CA PHE A 94 -19.93 -11.84 -16.49
C PHE A 94 -18.82 -11.19 -17.30
N GLU A 95 -18.17 -10.17 -16.73
CA GLU A 95 -16.94 -9.61 -17.31
C GLU A 95 -15.76 -9.94 -16.41
N ALA A 96 -14.67 -10.41 -17.03
CA ALA A 96 -13.53 -10.93 -16.30
C ALA A 96 -12.21 -10.29 -16.75
N ILE A 97 -11.44 -9.83 -15.77
CA ILE A 97 -10.00 -9.63 -15.85
C ILE A 97 -9.36 -10.95 -15.42
N GLN A 98 -8.69 -11.63 -16.33
CA GLN A 98 -8.12 -12.97 -16.09
C GLN A 98 -6.82 -12.90 -15.28
N LEU A 99 -6.55 -13.93 -14.47
CA LEU A 99 -5.28 -14.05 -13.71
C LEU A 99 -4.04 -14.07 -14.61
N ASN A 100 -4.19 -14.59 -15.83
CA ASN A 100 -3.12 -14.79 -16.80
C ASN A 100 -3.14 -13.80 -17.97
N ASP A 101 -3.84 -12.67 -17.83
CA ASP A 101 -3.86 -11.62 -18.85
C ASP A 101 -2.50 -10.93 -18.94
N GLU A 102 -1.77 -11.15 -20.04
CA GLU A 102 -0.44 -10.59 -20.28
C GLU A 102 -0.41 -9.04 -20.30
N ARG A 103 -1.57 -8.39 -20.45
CA ARG A 103 -1.70 -6.92 -20.38
C ARG A 103 -1.60 -6.41 -18.94
N ILE A 104 -1.90 -7.26 -17.96
CA ILE A 104 -1.89 -6.94 -16.52
C ILE A 104 -0.51 -7.27 -15.93
N ASN A 105 0.51 -6.55 -16.40
CA ASN A 105 1.91 -6.73 -16.01
C ASN A 105 2.42 -5.67 -15.01
N SER A 106 1.53 -4.79 -14.53
CA SER A 106 1.84 -3.75 -13.56
C SER A 106 0.59 -3.32 -12.80
N LEU A 107 0.80 -2.76 -11.60
CA LEU A 107 -0.29 -2.18 -10.80
C LEU A 107 -1.05 -1.09 -11.57
N SER A 108 -0.35 -0.27 -12.36
CA SER A 108 -0.98 0.77 -13.19
C SER A 108 -1.91 0.18 -14.25
N ASN A 109 -1.48 -0.88 -14.95
CA ASN A 109 -2.33 -1.54 -15.95
C ASN A 109 -3.54 -2.23 -15.32
N PHE A 110 -3.35 -2.85 -14.15
CA PHE A 110 -4.44 -3.42 -13.37
C PHE A 110 -5.47 -2.34 -12.98
N LYS A 111 -5.01 -1.22 -12.41
CA LYS A 111 -5.87 -0.08 -12.03
C LYS A 111 -6.72 0.41 -13.20
N GLU A 112 -6.10 0.61 -14.36
CA GLU A 112 -6.81 1.07 -15.55
C GLU A 112 -7.79 0.00 -16.09
N ALA A 113 -7.46 -1.29 -15.99
CA ALA A 113 -8.38 -2.35 -16.36
C ALA A 113 -9.62 -2.40 -15.46
N VAL A 114 -9.44 -2.30 -14.13
CA VAL A 114 -10.55 -2.27 -13.17
C VAL A 114 -11.40 -1.02 -13.35
N LYS A 115 -10.80 0.18 -13.53
CA LYS A 115 -11.54 1.43 -13.76
C LYS A 115 -12.48 1.36 -14.97
N ARG A 116 -12.05 0.64 -16.03
CA ARG A 116 -12.82 0.45 -17.27
C ARG A 116 -14.03 -0.47 -17.13
N LEU A 117 -14.16 -1.22 -16.03
CA LEU A 117 -15.38 -1.98 -15.76
C LEU A 117 -16.55 -1.01 -15.58
N GLU A 118 -17.55 -1.13 -16.44
CA GLU A 118 -18.76 -0.31 -16.40
C GLU A 118 -19.82 -1.01 -15.54
N TRP A 119 -20.61 -0.21 -14.82
CA TRP A 119 -21.73 -0.74 -14.04
C TRP A 119 -22.78 -1.31 -15.00
N ILE A 120 -23.10 -2.58 -14.85
CA ILE A 120 -23.94 -3.31 -15.79
C ILE A 120 -25.42 -3.04 -15.50
N ALA A 121 -25.79 -3.03 -14.22
CA ALA A 121 -27.17 -3.06 -13.74
C ALA A 121 -27.95 -4.33 -14.16
N GLY A 122 -28.98 -4.69 -13.38
CA GLY A 122 -29.82 -5.86 -13.62
C GLY A 122 -30.06 -6.67 -12.35
N GLY A 123 -30.33 -7.97 -12.52
CA GLY A 123 -30.46 -8.92 -11.42
C GLY A 123 -29.14 -9.27 -10.74
N THR A 124 -29.20 -10.22 -9.80
CA THR A 124 -28.06 -10.64 -8.99
C THR A 124 -27.88 -12.15 -9.07
N TRP A 125 -26.96 -12.62 -9.91
CA TRP A 125 -26.73 -14.05 -10.19
C TRP A 125 -25.44 -14.54 -9.52
N THR A 126 -25.40 -14.41 -8.19
CA THR A 126 -24.21 -14.69 -7.38
C THR A 126 -23.77 -16.15 -7.47
N PRO A 127 -24.60 -17.19 -7.20
CA PRO A 127 -24.19 -18.58 -7.38
C PRO A 127 -23.53 -18.86 -8.75
N SER A 128 -24.15 -18.44 -9.84
CA SER A 128 -23.59 -18.62 -11.19
C SER A 128 -22.26 -17.87 -11.39
N ALA A 129 -22.14 -16.65 -10.85
CA ALA A 129 -20.90 -15.87 -10.91
C ALA A 129 -19.74 -16.57 -10.20
N LEU A 130 -20.00 -17.17 -9.03
CA LEU A 130 -18.99 -17.92 -8.27
C LEU A 130 -18.50 -19.14 -9.06
N GLN A 131 -19.43 -19.88 -9.67
CA GLN A 131 -19.08 -21.04 -10.51
C GLN A 131 -18.30 -20.63 -11.76
N PHE A 132 -18.67 -19.52 -12.39
CA PHE A 132 -17.95 -18.96 -13.53
C PHE A 132 -16.53 -18.55 -13.14
N ALA A 133 -16.38 -17.78 -12.06
CA ALA A 133 -15.10 -17.30 -11.57
C ALA A 133 -14.17 -18.46 -11.20
N TYR A 134 -14.68 -19.48 -10.48
CA TYR A 134 -13.91 -20.68 -10.17
C TYR A 134 -13.42 -21.39 -11.44
N ASN A 135 -14.31 -21.63 -12.41
CA ASN A 135 -13.93 -22.35 -13.62
C ASN A 135 -12.91 -21.57 -14.46
N LYS A 136 -13.15 -20.29 -14.70
CA LYS A 136 -12.35 -19.48 -15.63
C LYS A 136 -11.05 -18.97 -15.04
N LEU A 137 -11.08 -18.45 -13.82
CA LEU A 137 -9.91 -17.83 -13.23
C LEU A 137 -9.07 -18.85 -12.46
N ILE A 138 -9.69 -19.79 -11.73
CA ILE A 138 -8.94 -20.70 -10.86
C ILE A 138 -8.64 -22.02 -11.57
N LYS A 139 -9.66 -22.78 -11.97
CA LYS A 139 -9.49 -24.13 -12.52
C LYS A 139 -8.69 -24.15 -13.82
N GLU A 140 -8.92 -23.19 -14.71
CA GLU A 140 -8.23 -23.09 -16.00
C GLU A 140 -6.85 -22.42 -15.91
N SER A 141 -6.60 -21.55 -14.90
CA SER A 141 -5.45 -20.63 -14.93
C SER A 141 -4.56 -20.61 -13.68
N ARG A 142 -4.89 -21.35 -12.60
CA ARG A 142 -4.11 -21.33 -11.35
C ARG A 142 -2.67 -21.80 -11.55
N ARG A 143 -1.75 -21.17 -10.82
CA ARG A 143 -0.36 -21.64 -10.68
C ARG A 143 -0.31 -22.80 -9.68
N GLU A 144 0.44 -23.84 -10.00
CA GLU A 144 0.52 -25.07 -9.18
C GLU A 144 1.02 -24.82 -7.75
N LYS A 145 1.95 -23.87 -7.58
CA LYS A 145 2.55 -23.50 -6.29
C LYS A 145 1.91 -22.27 -5.63
N ALA A 146 0.89 -21.66 -6.25
CA ALA A 146 0.30 -20.43 -5.73
C ALA A 146 -0.81 -20.73 -4.73
N ARG A 147 -0.83 -19.99 -3.62
CA ARG A 147 -2.02 -19.95 -2.74
C ARG A 147 -3.12 -19.18 -3.43
N VAL A 148 -4.35 -19.69 -3.37
CA VAL A 148 -5.49 -19.08 -4.06
C VAL A 148 -6.43 -18.45 -3.05
N PHE A 149 -6.71 -17.16 -3.23
CA PHE A 149 -7.66 -16.40 -2.44
C PHE A 149 -8.83 -15.94 -3.31
N ALA A 150 -10.05 -16.05 -2.79
CA ALA A 150 -11.23 -15.47 -3.39
C ALA A 150 -11.83 -14.43 -2.43
N VAL A 151 -12.14 -13.24 -2.94
CA VAL A 151 -12.82 -12.18 -2.19
C VAL A 151 -14.12 -11.88 -2.90
N VAL A 152 -15.25 -12.14 -2.25
CA VAL A 152 -16.59 -11.94 -2.81
C VAL A 152 -17.21 -10.73 -2.13
N VAL A 153 -17.65 -9.74 -2.90
CA VAL A 153 -18.37 -8.56 -2.41
C VAL A 153 -19.78 -8.59 -2.97
N THR A 154 -20.79 -8.51 -2.11
CA THR A 154 -22.20 -8.54 -2.52
C THR A 154 -23.12 -7.95 -1.46
N ASP A 155 -24.32 -7.54 -1.87
CA ASP A 155 -25.44 -7.22 -0.97
C ASP A 155 -26.25 -8.47 -0.56
N GLY A 156 -25.75 -9.68 -0.87
CA GLY A 156 -26.20 -10.98 -0.34
C GLY A 156 -27.53 -11.47 -0.92
N ARG A 157 -28.08 -10.73 -1.88
CA ARG A 157 -29.26 -11.12 -2.64
C ARG A 157 -28.82 -11.96 -3.82
N HIS A 158 -29.62 -12.94 -4.19
CA HIS A 158 -29.50 -13.58 -5.49
C HIS A 158 -30.88 -13.89 -6.05
N ASP A 159 -30.97 -14.02 -7.37
CA ASP A 159 -32.20 -14.34 -8.06
C ASP A 159 -32.61 -15.78 -7.75
N PRO A 160 -33.87 -16.06 -7.34
CA PRO A 160 -34.33 -17.42 -7.05
C PRO A 160 -34.29 -18.39 -8.26
N ARG A 161 -34.03 -17.87 -9.47
CA ARG A 161 -33.82 -18.67 -10.67
C ARG A 161 -32.37 -19.14 -10.83
N ASP A 162 -31.44 -18.59 -10.07
CA ASP A 162 -30.06 -19.05 -10.03
C ASP A 162 -29.97 -20.40 -9.27
N ASP A 163 -28.86 -21.11 -9.44
CA ASP A 163 -28.64 -22.43 -8.86
C ASP A 163 -27.80 -22.35 -7.58
N ASP A 164 -28.47 -22.37 -6.42
CA ASP A 164 -27.88 -22.27 -5.09
C ASP A 164 -26.79 -23.32 -4.80
N ASN A 165 -26.77 -24.44 -5.52
CA ASN A 165 -25.71 -25.44 -5.40
C ASN A 165 -24.32 -24.85 -5.71
N ASN A 166 -24.27 -23.75 -6.46
CA ASN A 166 -23.05 -23.06 -6.84
C ASN A 166 -22.55 -22.05 -5.79
N LEU A 167 -23.29 -21.78 -4.71
CA LEU A 167 -22.84 -20.90 -3.62
C LEU A 167 -21.50 -21.37 -3.02
N GLN A 168 -21.27 -22.68 -3.02
CA GLN A 168 -20.05 -23.30 -2.51
C GLN A 168 -19.04 -23.66 -3.63
N ALA A 169 -19.13 -23.04 -4.81
CA ALA A 169 -18.26 -23.35 -5.95
C ALA A 169 -16.76 -23.25 -5.60
N PHE A 170 -16.38 -22.27 -4.78
CA PHE A 170 -14.99 -22.11 -4.33
C PHE A 170 -14.56 -23.13 -3.25
N CYS A 171 -15.50 -23.78 -2.56
CA CYS A 171 -15.22 -24.67 -1.43
C CYS A 171 -14.73 -26.07 -1.82
N GLN A 172 -14.79 -26.40 -3.12
CA GLN A 172 -14.41 -27.72 -3.63
C GLN A 172 -12.89 -27.89 -3.84
N GLY A 173 -12.09 -26.87 -3.53
CA GLY A 173 -10.64 -26.89 -3.71
C GLY A 173 -9.88 -26.14 -2.62
N ASP A 174 -8.57 -25.99 -2.81
CA ASP A 174 -7.69 -25.27 -1.89
C ASP A 174 -7.76 -23.75 -2.16
N VAL A 175 -8.97 -23.20 -1.98
CA VAL A 175 -9.26 -21.76 -2.15
C VAL A 175 -9.68 -21.18 -0.82
N ILE A 176 -9.00 -20.11 -0.40
CA ILE A 176 -9.34 -19.37 0.81
C ILE A 176 -10.35 -18.29 0.43
N VAL A 177 -11.61 -18.49 0.78
CA VAL A 177 -12.72 -17.57 0.45
C VAL A 177 -13.00 -16.61 1.59
N ASN A 178 -13.01 -15.30 1.29
CA ASN A 178 -13.48 -14.24 2.18
C ASN A 178 -14.72 -13.61 1.55
N ALA A 179 -15.84 -13.60 2.29
CA ALA A 179 -17.10 -13.02 1.84
C ALA A 179 -17.33 -11.70 2.57
N ILE A 180 -17.61 -10.63 1.83
CA ILE A 180 -17.91 -9.30 2.33
C ILE A 180 -19.37 -8.99 1.96
N GLY A 181 -20.21 -8.97 2.98
CA GLY A 181 -21.62 -8.62 2.87
C GLY A 181 -21.85 -7.16 3.24
N ILE A 182 -22.59 -6.42 2.41
CA ILE A 182 -22.84 -5.00 2.62
C ILE A 182 -24.33 -4.67 2.60
N GLY A 183 -24.77 -3.85 3.55
CA GLY A 183 -26.11 -3.25 3.54
C GLY A 183 -27.08 -3.85 4.56
N ASP A 184 -28.37 -3.79 4.24
CA ASP A 184 -29.47 -4.17 5.14
C ASP A 184 -29.74 -5.68 5.20
N MET A 185 -28.93 -6.47 4.47
CA MET A 185 -28.94 -7.94 4.48
C MET A 185 -28.95 -8.55 5.89
N PHE A 186 -28.37 -7.87 6.88
CA PHE A 186 -28.30 -8.37 8.26
C PHE A 186 -29.62 -8.25 9.03
N ASN A 187 -30.62 -7.58 8.44
CA ASN A 187 -31.99 -7.57 8.94
C ASN A 187 -32.80 -8.77 8.41
N GLN A 188 -32.23 -9.57 7.51
CA GLN A 188 -32.86 -10.77 6.93
C GLN A 188 -31.99 -12.01 7.20
N PRO A 189 -32.46 -12.97 8.01
CA PRO A 189 -31.66 -14.14 8.41
C PRO A 189 -31.19 -14.99 7.21
N ASP A 190 -32.01 -15.11 6.16
CA ASP A 190 -31.73 -15.93 4.97
C ASP A 190 -30.50 -15.43 4.17
N GLN A 191 -30.22 -14.12 4.21
CA GLN A 191 -29.06 -13.53 3.51
C GLN A 191 -27.75 -13.76 4.29
N ASP A 192 -27.82 -13.89 5.62
CA ASP A 192 -26.66 -14.28 6.43
C ASP A 192 -26.21 -15.72 6.13
N GLU A 193 -27.17 -16.63 5.88
CA GLU A 193 -26.88 -18.02 5.51
C GLU A 193 -26.23 -18.13 4.12
N THR A 194 -26.63 -17.27 3.19
CA THR A 194 -26.01 -17.18 1.86
C THR A 194 -24.52 -16.82 1.96
N LEU A 195 -24.17 -15.77 2.69
CA LEU A 195 -22.76 -15.36 2.84
C LEU A 195 -21.91 -16.41 3.56
N ARG A 196 -22.48 -17.08 4.56
CA ARG A 196 -21.81 -18.20 5.23
C ARG A 196 -21.54 -19.33 4.25
N SER A 197 -22.50 -19.63 3.37
CA SER A 197 -22.32 -20.66 2.33
C SER A 197 -21.21 -20.29 1.36
N ILE A 198 -21.15 -19.03 0.92
CA ILE A 198 -20.05 -18.52 0.07
C ILE A 198 -18.69 -18.66 0.77
N ALA A 199 -18.62 -18.32 2.04
CA ALA A 199 -17.41 -18.45 2.87
C ALA A 199 -17.16 -19.90 3.37
N CYS A 200 -17.72 -20.92 2.72
CA CYS A 200 -17.50 -22.33 3.05
C CYS A 200 -17.86 -22.70 4.51
N ASN A 201 -18.87 -22.03 5.06
CA ASN A 201 -19.34 -22.13 6.45
C ASN A 201 -18.31 -21.66 7.51
N GLU A 202 -17.28 -20.91 7.11
CA GLU A 202 -16.30 -20.31 8.00
C GLU A 202 -16.72 -18.89 8.41
N GLN A 203 -17.33 -18.75 9.59
CA GLN A 203 -17.85 -17.46 10.08
C GLN A 203 -16.76 -16.37 10.20
N GLN A 204 -15.53 -16.75 10.55
CA GLN A 204 -14.40 -15.83 10.65
C GLN A 204 -14.01 -15.18 9.32
N ARG A 205 -14.44 -15.75 8.19
CA ARG A 205 -14.17 -15.23 6.84
C ARG A 205 -15.35 -14.45 6.26
N VAL A 206 -16.40 -14.22 7.04
CA VAL A 206 -17.54 -13.37 6.67
C VAL A 206 -17.37 -12.01 7.33
N GLN A 207 -17.22 -10.98 6.51
CA GLN A 207 -17.18 -9.59 6.95
C GLN A 207 -18.50 -8.91 6.65
N LYS A 208 -19.03 -8.21 7.65
CA LYS A 208 -20.35 -7.59 7.62
C LYS A 208 -20.21 -6.08 7.70
N MET A 209 -20.69 -5.36 6.70
CA MET A 209 -20.59 -3.90 6.62
C MET A 209 -21.96 -3.26 6.44
N ARG A 210 -22.19 -2.08 7.03
CA ARG A 210 -23.46 -1.39 6.83
C ARG A 210 -23.45 -0.56 5.54
N LEU A 211 -22.30 0.01 5.20
CA LEU A 211 -22.15 0.94 4.08
C LEU A 211 -20.99 0.54 3.18
N PHE A 212 -21.14 0.76 1.87
CA PHE A 212 -20.07 0.55 0.89
C PHE A 212 -18.85 1.46 1.12
N SER A 213 -19.02 2.58 1.83
CA SER A 213 -17.90 3.45 2.20
C SER A 213 -16.93 2.80 3.20
N GLU A 214 -17.35 1.75 3.91
CA GLU A 214 -16.47 1.00 4.83
C GLU A 214 -15.43 0.18 4.06
N LEU A 215 -15.70 -0.20 2.81
CA LEU A 215 -14.74 -0.90 1.94
C LEU A 215 -13.48 -0.08 1.67
N VAL A 216 -13.58 1.25 1.69
CA VAL A 216 -12.45 2.15 1.40
C VAL A 216 -11.77 2.68 2.67
N ALA A 217 -12.13 2.17 3.85
CA ALA A 217 -11.48 2.51 5.10
C ALA A 217 -10.06 1.92 5.15
N GLU A 218 -9.07 2.72 5.58
CA GLU A 218 -7.67 2.27 5.62
C GLU A 218 -7.48 1.04 6.51
N GLU A 219 -8.05 1.03 7.72
CA GLU A 219 -7.98 -0.10 8.65
C GLU A 219 -8.51 -1.41 8.02
N PHE A 220 -9.58 -1.34 7.24
CA PHE A 220 -10.15 -2.51 6.58
C PHE A 220 -9.25 -3.00 5.44
N ILE A 221 -8.74 -2.07 4.64
CA ILE A 221 -7.81 -2.38 3.55
C ILE A 221 -6.54 -3.03 4.10
N ASP A 222 -5.98 -2.53 5.20
CA ASP A 222 -4.77 -3.05 5.83
C ASP A 222 -5.01 -4.46 6.40
N ASN A 223 -6.16 -4.71 7.05
CA ASN A 223 -6.54 -6.05 7.48
C ASN A 223 -6.68 -7.03 6.30
N MET A 224 -7.28 -6.58 5.19
CA MET A 224 -7.39 -7.40 3.98
C MET A 224 -6.03 -7.70 3.34
N GLU A 225 -5.09 -6.76 3.40
CA GLU A 225 -3.70 -6.98 2.97
C GLU A 225 -3.06 -8.14 3.76
N ASP A 226 -3.18 -8.11 5.08
CA ASP A 226 -2.60 -9.13 5.97
C ASP A 226 -3.23 -10.52 5.74
N VAL A 227 -4.55 -10.58 5.49
CA VAL A 227 -5.25 -11.82 5.17
C VAL A 227 -4.82 -12.40 3.82
N LEU A 228 -4.67 -11.54 2.80
CA LEU A 228 -4.35 -11.96 1.43
C LEU A 228 -2.86 -12.22 1.22
N CYS A 229 -2.00 -11.68 2.07
CA CYS A 229 -0.56 -11.91 2.05
C CYS A 229 -0.04 -12.49 3.38
N PRO A 230 -0.31 -13.77 3.67
CA PRO A 230 0.22 -14.38 4.88
C PRO A 230 1.74 -14.52 4.75
N ASP A 231 2.47 -14.09 5.78
CA ASP A 231 3.93 -14.19 5.89
C ASP A 231 4.70 -13.39 4.80
N PRO A 232 4.53 -12.05 4.74
CA PRO A 232 5.25 -11.23 3.77
C PRO A 232 6.74 -11.24 4.04
N GLN A 233 7.55 -11.37 2.98
CA GLN A 233 8.97 -11.08 3.06
C GLN A 233 9.18 -9.58 2.92
N ILE A 234 9.77 -8.96 3.94
CA ILE A 234 10.12 -7.53 3.91
C ILE A 234 11.48 -7.40 3.22
N VAL A 235 11.47 -6.87 2.00
CA VAL A 235 12.69 -6.63 1.22
C VAL A 235 12.98 -5.15 1.21
N CYS A 236 14.01 -4.75 1.95
CA CYS A 236 14.50 -3.38 1.94
C CYS A 236 15.62 -3.24 0.89
N PRO A 237 15.74 -2.10 0.19
CA PRO A 237 16.92 -1.80 -0.60
C PRO A 237 18.18 -1.91 0.27
N GLU A 238 19.23 -2.59 -0.22
CA GLU A 238 20.52 -2.60 0.49
C GLU A 238 21.13 -1.21 0.42
N LEU A 239 21.27 -0.58 1.60
CA LEU A 239 21.98 0.67 1.76
C LEU A 239 23.43 0.33 2.12
N PRO A 240 24.44 0.76 1.35
CA PRO A 240 25.82 0.49 1.67
C PRO A 240 26.23 1.34 2.87
N CYS A 241 26.24 0.75 4.08
CA CYS A 241 26.87 1.35 5.25
C CYS A 241 28.17 0.60 5.55
N GLN A 242 29.30 1.31 5.58
CA GLN A 242 30.56 0.75 6.06
C GLN A 242 30.51 0.75 7.58
N THR A 243 30.36 -0.42 8.19
CA THR A 243 30.69 -0.58 9.60
C THR A 243 32.21 -0.63 9.68
N ASP A 244 32.84 0.52 9.95
CA ASP A 244 34.24 0.51 10.35
C ASP A 244 34.37 -0.39 11.59
N ASP A 245 35.16 -1.46 11.46
CA ASP A 245 35.49 -2.44 12.50
C ASP A 245 36.08 -1.76 13.76
N ARG A 246 35.22 -1.20 14.61
CA ARG A 246 35.55 -0.76 15.96
C ARG A 246 34.68 -1.50 16.97
N ASN A 247 35.18 -2.68 17.33
CA ASN A 247 35.06 -3.41 18.59
C ASN A 247 33.78 -3.16 19.44
N PRO A 248 32.93 -4.19 19.68
CA PRO A 248 31.68 -4.06 20.43
C PRO A 248 31.98 -3.96 21.92
N GLY A 249 32.17 -2.74 22.41
CA GLY A 249 32.42 -2.47 23.81
C GLY A 249 31.85 -1.13 24.19
N ASN A 250 30.59 -1.15 24.65
CA ASN A 250 29.96 -0.10 25.46
C ASN A 250 29.37 1.09 24.68
N ALA A 251 28.21 0.89 24.06
CA ALA A 251 27.27 1.99 23.81
C ALA A 251 25.85 1.49 24.09
N ASN A 252 25.22 2.08 25.11
CA ASN A 252 23.80 1.87 25.39
C ASN A 252 22.98 2.32 24.17
N PRO A 253 21.90 1.62 23.78
CA PRO A 253 20.97 2.15 22.79
C PRO A 253 20.38 3.45 23.33
N LEU A 254 20.58 4.56 22.60
CA LEU A 254 20.03 5.85 22.94
C LEU A 254 18.50 5.79 22.86
N ILE A 255 17.86 6.00 24.01
CA ILE A 255 16.41 6.18 24.13
C ILE A 255 16.10 7.57 23.57
N PHE A 256 15.35 7.64 22.47
CA PHE A 256 14.74 8.90 22.02
C PHE A 256 13.85 9.43 23.14
N ARG A 257 14.25 10.55 23.75
CA ARG A 257 13.33 11.35 24.56
C ARG A 257 12.61 12.32 23.63
N PRO A 258 11.26 12.36 23.64
CA PRO A 258 10.52 13.40 22.95
C PRO A 258 10.99 14.76 23.45
N MET A 259 11.25 15.70 22.53
CA MET A 259 11.43 17.11 22.89
C MET A 259 10.07 17.63 23.40
N GLU A 260 9.92 17.67 24.72
CA GLU A 260 8.96 18.57 25.35
C GLU A 260 9.48 20.02 25.24
N GLU A 261 8.54 20.92 24.98
CA GLU A 261 8.63 22.39 24.83
C GLU A 261 8.90 22.93 23.41
N GLU A 262 7.86 23.60 22.89
CA GLU A 262 7.81 24.37 21.65
C GLU A 262 8.88 25.49 21.60
N VAL A 263 10.11 25.15 21.24
CA VAL A 263 11.06 26.15 20.76
C VAL A 263 10.62 26.52 19.33
N LYS A 264 9.98 27.68 19.18
CA LYS A 264 9.77 28.29 17.86
C LYS A 264 11.11 28.72 17.28
N ILE A 265 11.76 27.81 16.56
CA ILE A 265 12.97 28.09 15.81
C ILE A 265 12.59 29.05 14.67
N PRO A 266 13.16 30.26 14.58
CA PRO A 266 12.93 31.13 13.43
C PRO A 266 13.71 30.58 12.23
N PHE A 267 12.99 30.10 11.20
CA PHE A 267 13.56 29.56 9.95
C PHE A 267 12.83 30.13 8.72
N PRO A 268 13.48 30.16 7.53
CA PRO A 268 12.86 30.67 6.31
C PRO A 268 11.77 29.71 5.80
N TYR A 269 10.63 30.28 5.37
CA TYR A 269 9.42 29.52 5.00
C TYR A 269 8.89 29.82 3.60
N THR A 270 9.53 30.73 2.84
CA THR A 270 9.23 30.98 1.42
C THR A 270 10.33 30.39 0.54
N LYS A 271 10.01 29.98 -0.69
CA LYS A 271 10.99 29.41 -1.62
C LYS A 271 12.21 30.33 -1.82
N GLU A 272 11.98 31.63 -1.96
CA GLU A 272 13.04 32.63 -2.16
C GLU A 272 13.89 32.81 -0.89
N SER A 273 13.26 32.84 0.29
CA SER A 273 13.99 32.99 1.55
C SER A 273 14.80 31.75 1.89
N ILE A 274 14.28 30.56 1.55
CA ILE A 274 14.99 29.30 1.68
C ILE A 274 16.19 29.28 0.74
N ALA A 275 16.01 29.57 -0.56
CA ALA A 275 17.12 29.61 -1.52
C ALA A 275 18.23 30.61 -1.12
N GLN A 276 17.84 31.78 -0.59
CA GLN A 276 18.80 32.77 -0.08
C GLN A 276 19.55 32.26 1.15
N PHE A 277 18.82 31.65 2.09
CA PHE A 277 19.40 31.05 3.29
C PHE A 277 20.39 29.92 2.95
N LEU A 278 20.05 29.03 2.03
CA LEU A 278 20.94 27.95 1.59
C LEU A 278 22.22 28.48 0.93
N ASN A 279 22.11 29.54 0.13
CA ASN A 279 23.28 30.19 -0.49
C ASN A 279 24.19 30.86 0.55
N SER A 280 23.64 31.50 1.58
CA SER A 280 24.46 32.14 2.64
C SER A 280 25.09 31.14 3.60
N THR A 281 24.48 29.97 3.78
CA THR A 281 24.90 28.99 4.77
C THR A 281 26.07 28.12 4.31
N ARG A 282 26.43 28.16 3.02
CA ARG A 282 27.63 27.48 2.47
C ARG A 282 28.97 28.00 3.06
N GLU A 283 28.97 29.08 3.83
CA GLU A 283 30.18 29.74 4.32
C GLU A 283 30.32 29.82 5.87
N ILE A 284 29.36 29.34 6.67
CA ILE A 284 29.33 29.63 8.12
C ILE A 284 29.07 28.37 8.97
N GLN A 285 30.02 28.04 9.87
CA GLN A 285 29.93 26.97 10.87
C GLN A 285 29.41 27.50 12.23
N ASP A 286 28.16 27.97 12.29
CA ASP A 286 27.50 28.34 13.55
C ASP A 286 26.49 27.23 13.98
N PRO A 287 26.61 26.66 15.19
CA PRO A 287 25.64 25.68 15.72
C PRO A 287 24.17 26.13 15.68
N SER A 288 23.89 27.43 15.74
CA SER A 288 22.52 27.95 15.65
C SER A 288 21.89 27.77 14.25
N THR A 289 22.75 27.74 13.22
CA THR A 289 22.36 27.61 11.82
C THR A 289 22.01 26.16 11.45
N TYR A 290 22.62 25.18 12.11
CA TYR A 290 22.30 23.77 11.91
C TYR A 290 20.83 23.46 12.26
N SER A 291 20.36 23.93 13.41
CA SER A 291 18.96 23.76 13.83
C SER A 291 17.97 24.42 12.86
N GLN A 292 18.35 25.56 12.27
CA GLN A 292 17.54 26.21 11.23
C GLN A 292 17.53 25.42 9.93
N LEU A 293 18.67 24.86 9.50
CA LEU A 293 18.75 24.00 8.32
C LEU A 293 17.92 22.72 8.47
N VAL A 294 17.94 22.07 9.64
CA VAL A 294 17.12 20.87 9.92
C VAL A 294 15.61 21.22 9.87
N ALA A 295 15.22 22.35 10.44
CA ALA A 295 13.84 22.84 10.34
C ALA A 295 13.43 23.14 8.88
N THR A 296 14.32 23.77 8.11
CA THR A 296 14.12 24.01 6.67
C THR A 296 14.04 22.72 5.86
N LEU A 297 14.81 21.68 6.22
CA LEU A 297 14.78 20.38 5.56
C LEU A 297 13.42 19.70 5.74
N ALA A 298 12.90 19.67 6.98
CA ALA A 298 11.58 19.11 7.26
C ALA A 298 10.47 19.89 6.54
N TYR A 299 10.55 21.22 6.54
CA TYR A 299 9.56 22.08 5.90
C TYR A 299 9.53 21.92 4.37
N THR A 300 10.70 21.84 3.73
CA THR A 300 10.78 21.62 2.28
C THR A 300 10.30 20.23 1.88
N ALA A 301 10.59 19.19 2.69
CA ALA A 301 10.07 17.84 2.49
C ALA A 301 8.54 17.77 2.57
N GLU A 302 7.96 18.40 3.59
CA GLU A 302 6.50 18.44 3.78
C GLU A 302 5.80 19.14 2.61
N ASN A 303 6.31 20.28 2.17
CA ASN A 303 5.74 21.00 1.02
C ASN A 303 5.90 20.24 -0.30
N ALA A 304 7.05 19.56 -0.51
CA ALA A 304 7.25 18.71 -1.68
C ALA A 304 6.27 17.52 -1.72
N LYS A 305 5.90 16.98 -0.56
CA LYS A 305 4.93 15.88 -0.43
C LYS A 305 3.53 16.28 -0.87
N PHE A 306 3.08 17.49 -0.53
CA PHE A 306 1.71 17.95 -0.79
C PHE A 306 1.55 18.76 -2.09
N ALA A 307 2.64 19.26 -2.67
CA ALA A 307 2.62 19.99 -3.94
C ALA A 307 2.41 19.07 -5.17
N THR A 308 1.95 19.65 -6.28
CA THR A 308 1.75 18.91 -7.54
C THR A 308 2.35 19.66 -8.74
N GLY A 309 2.67 18.93 -9.81
CA GLY A 309 3.18 19.52 -11.05
C GLY A 309 4.53 20.24 -10.89
N HIS A 310 4.66 21.41 -11.50
CA HIS A 310 5.89 22.23 -11.47
C HIS A 310 6.24 22.68 -10.04
N GLU A 311 5.24 22.95 -9.22
CA GLU A 311 5.44 23.41 -7.85
C GLU A 311 6.12 22.34 -6.98
N ARG A 312 5.81 21.06 -7.23
CA ARG A 312 6.47 19.92 -6.57
C ARG A 312 7.95 19.86 -6.90
N GLN A 313 8.32 20.08 -8.18
CA GLN A 313 9.73 20.07 -8.61
C GLN A 313 10.52 21.15 -7.87
N GLU A 314 9.99 22.38 -7.80
CA GLU A 314 10.67 23.48 -7.09
C GLU A 314 10.86 23.20 -5.60
N TRP A 315 9.86 22.59 -4.93
CA TRP A 315 10.01 22.19 -3.52
C TRP A 315 11.00 21.04 -3.34
N MET A 316 11.03 20.11 -4.29
CA MET A 316 11.94 18.97 -4.28
C MET A 316 13.39 19.41 -4.52
N ASP A 317 13.63 20.39 -5.39
CA ASP A 317 14.94 20.98 -5.61
C ASP A 317 15.46 21.67 -4.33
N LEU A 318 14.60 22.45 -3.65
CA LEU A 318 14.96 23.09 -2.38
C LEU A 318 15.20 22.08 -1.25
N PHE A 319 14.42 20.99 -1.22
CA PHE A 319 14.66 19.89 -0.29
C PHE A 319 16.03 19.26 -0.53
N ILE A 320 16.35 18.96 -1.79
CA ILE A 320 17.65 18.39 -2.19
C ILE A 320 18.79 19.34 -1.81
N ASP A 321 18.69 20.62 -2.12
CA ASP A 321 19.73 21.60 -1.80
C ASP A 321 19.91 21.77 -0.29
N THR A 322 18.83 21.72 0.49
CA THR A 322 18.90 21.75 1.96
C THR A 322 19.57 20.49 2.49
N PHE A 323 19.18 19.33 1.97
CA PHE A 323 19.75 18.03 2.34
C PHE A 323 21.26 18.00 2.09
N LYS A 324 21.70 18.48 0.92
CA LYS A 324 23.11 18.60 0.57
C LYS A 324 23.91 19.43 1.59
N ILE A 325 23.33 20.50 2.15
CA ILE A 325 24.02 21.38 3.09
C ILE A 325 23.99 20.85 4.53
N VAL A 326 22.85 20.31 4.98
CA VAL A 326 22.74 19.69 6.32
C VAL A 326 23.73 18.53 6.47
N HIS A 327 23.97 17.80 5.36
CA HIS A 327 24.70 16.54 5.39
C HIS A 327 26.04 16.57 4.63
N SER A 328 26.46 17.70 4.03
CA SER A 328 27.79 17.83 3.40
C SER A 328 28.95 17.66 4.39
N GLU A 329 28.76 18.04 5.66
CA GLU A 329 29.77 17.85 6.69
C GLU A 329 29.82 16.40 7.22
N ILE A 330 28.80 15.57 6.95
CA ILE A 330 28.61 14.25 7.56
C ILE A 330 28.91 13.11 6.58
N VAL A 331 28.53 13.21 5.30
CA VAL A 331 28.43 12.04 4.39
C VAL A 331 29.42 12.08 3.22
N GLY A 332 30.26 13.12 3.11
CA GLY A 332 31.13 13.27 1.95
C GLY A 332 30.35 13.70 0.71
N ASP A 333 30.26 12.85 -0.34
CA ASP A 333 29.65 13.20 -1.63
C ASP A 333 28.10 13.13 -1.62
N PRO A 334 27.39 14.28 -1.67
CA PRO A 334 25.94 14.32 -1.59
C PRO A 334 25.23 13.72 -2.82
N GLU A 335 25.89 13.67 -3.97
CA GLU A 335 25.32 13.11 -5.21
C GLU A 335 25.14 11.60 -5.12
N THR A 336 26.01 10.92 -4.38
CA THR A 336 25.91 9.47 -4.15
C THR A 336 24.68 9.12 -3.30
N VAL A 337 24.31 9.95 -2.33
CA VAL A 337 23.11 9.76 -1.49
C VAL A 337 21.83 10.04 -2.26
N LEU A 338 21.84 11.05 -3.14
CA LEU A 338 20.71 11.36 -4.01
C LEU A 338 20.44 10.30 -5.06
N GLY A 339 21.47 9.62 -5.58
CA GLY A 339 21.30 8.49 -6.49
C GLY A 339 20.69 7.24 -5.86
N LEU A 340 20.66 7.16 -4.52
CA LEU A 340 20.04 6.07 -3.75
C LEU A 340 18.57 6.35 -3.38
N CYS A 341 18.11 7.60 -3.52
CA CYS A 341 16.73 8.02 -3.27
C CYS A 341 15.87 7.99 -4.55
#